data_AF-A0A3D1S5E9-F1
#
_entry.id   AF-A0A3D1S5E9-F1
#
_cell.length_a   1.000
_cell.length_b   1.000
_cell.length_c   1.000
_cell.angle_alpha   90.00
_cell.angle_beta   90.00
_cell.angle_gamma   90.00
#
_symmetry.space_group_name_H-M   'P 1'
#
loop_
_entity.id
_entity.type
_entity.pdbx_description
1 polymer ?
#
loop_
_entity_poly.entity_id
_entity_poly.type
_entity_poly.pdbx_seq_one_letter_code
_entity_poly.pdbx_strand_id
1 'polypeptide(L)'
;TAPVYLSENLLSQIYYSERNGFHRISLDVDLTPYEDRFVNVGPGIVFSHELTLSMASSRQYPRPKANQALYKDAGEGIVPDDFNHEIIFAFGSEQLFVYSGCAHRGLLNILDSVRLSTGKKVGTLMGGFHLLDSEKGRLYESPDEIDSIA
;
A
#
# COMPACT_ATOMS: atom_id res chain seq x y z
N THR A 1 18.76 -8.09 -17.42
CA THR A 1 17.46 -8.54 -16.87
C THR A 1 16.71 -7.33 -16.36
N ALA A 2 15.37 -7.31 -16.41
CA ALA A 2 14.60 -6.17 -15.91
C ALA A 2 14.55 -6.17 -14.36
N PRO A 3 14.75 -5.02 -13.70
CA PRO A 3 14.69 -4.91 -12.24
C PRO A 3 13.27 -5.11 -11.72
N VAL A 4 13.15 -5.62 -10.51
CA VAL A 4 11.90 -5.80 -9.76
C VAL A 4 12.02 -4.98 -8.49
N TYR A 5 11.14 -3.99 -8.36
CA TYR A 5 11.09 -3.13 -7.18
C TYR A 5 10.13 -3.72 -6.15
N LEU A 6 10.59 -3.87 -4.93
CA LEU A 6 9.78 -4.37 -3.81
C LEU A 6 10.07 -3.54 -2.55
N SER A 7 9.14 -3.52 -1.62
CA SER A 7 9.40 -2.88 -0.34
C SER A 7 10.43 -3.68 0.44
N GLU A 8 11.33 -3.00 1.14
CA GLU A 8 12.24 -3.63 2.11
C GLU A 8 11.50 -4.43 3.19
N ASN A 9 10.26 -4.04 3.51
CA ASN A 9 9.46 -4.67 4.54
C ASN A 9 8.78 -5.97 4.06
N LEU A 10 8.57 -6.14 2.75
CA LEU A 10 7.77 -7.22 2.17
C LEU A 10 8.31 -8.61 2.52
N LEU A 11 9.62 -8.80 2.44
CA LEU A 11 10.26 -10.11 2.67
C LEU A 11 10.67 -10.34 4.13
N SER A 12 10.68 -9.27 4.94
CA SER A 12 11.07 -9.33 6.35
C SER A 12 9.91 -9.67 7.30
N GLN A 13 8.68 -9.74 6.79
CA GLN A 13 7.46 -9.87 7.58
C GLN A 13 6.59 -11.04 7.09
N ILE A 14 5.80 -11.58 8.00
CA ILE A 14 4.75 -12.55 7.71
C ILE A 14 3.40 -11.85 7.81
N TYR A 15 2.48 -12.12 6.88
CA TYR A 15 1.18 -11.49 6.76
C TYR A 15 0.08 -12.52 6.95
N TYR A 16 -1.03 -12.09 7.56
CA TYR A 16 -2.16 -12.93 7.90
C TYR A 16 -3.49 -12.22 7.61
N SER A 17 -4.52 -13.04 7.38
CA SER A 17 -5.90 -12.61 7.26
C SER A 17 -6.78 -13.43 8.21
N GLU A 18 -7.72 -12.76 8.86
CA GLU A 18 -8.78 -13.40 9.66
C GLU A 18 -10.06 -13.67 8.82
N ARG A 19 -10.09 -13.19 7.56
CA ARG A 19 -11.23 -13.46 6.69
C ARG A 19 -11.31 -14.96 6.39
N ASN A 20 -12.43 -15.58 6.71
CA ASN A 20 -12.66 -17.03 6.56
C ASN A 20 -11.77 -17.89 7.48
N GLY A 21 -11.43 -17.35 8.66
CA GLY A 21 -10.54 -17.99 9.61
C GLY A 21 -9.13 -17.43 9.52
N PHE A 22 -8.39 -17.53 10.62
CA PHE A 22 -7.03 -17.00 10.71
C PHE A 22 -6.06 -17.85 9.89
N HIS A 23 -5.44 -17.28 8.86
CA HIS A 23 -4.50 -17.97 7.98
C HIS A 23 -3.42 -17.03 7.45
N ARG A 24 -2.26 -17.60 7.07
CA ARG A 24 -1.13 -16.88 6.47
C ARG A 24 -1.45 -16.52 5.01
N ILE A 25 -1.11 -15.30 4.62
CA ILE A 25 -1.25 -14.76 3.25
C ILE A 25 0.07 -14.25 2.65
N SER A 26 1.20 -14.48 3.33
CA SER A 26 2.53 -14.17 2.79
C SER A 26 2.83 -14.96 1.52
N LEU A 27 3.80 -14.44 0.76
CA LEU A 27 4.44 -15.19 -0.31
C LEU A 27 5.10 -16.46 0.24
N ASP A 28 4.79 -17.59 -0.38
CA ASP A 28 5.34 -18.92 -0.05
C ASP A 28 6.13 -19.49 -1.24
N VAL A 29 7.03 -18.66 -1.77
CA VAL A 29 7.88 -18.96 -2.93
C VAL A 29 9.32 -18.60 -2.60
N ASP A 30 10.24 -19.50 -2.94
CA ASP A 30 11.68 -19.21 -2.87
C ASP A 30 12.07 -18.20 -3.96
N LEU A 31 12.45 -17.01 -3.52
CA LEU A 31 12.88 -15.93 -4.39
C LEU A 31 14.40 -15.80 -4.51
N THR A 32 15.18 -16.56 -3.75
CA THR A 32 16.65 -16.51 -3.75
C THR A 32 17.27 -16.64 -5.15
N PRO A 33 16.74 -17.49 -6.07
CA PRO A 33 17.25 -17.58 -7.43
C PRO A 33 17.16 -16.29 -8.26
N TYR A 34 16.42 -15.27 -7.81
CA TYR A 34 16.17 -14.02 -8.54
C TYR A 34 16.66 -12.77 -7.79
N GLU A 35 17.43 -12.92 -6.72
CA GLU A 35 17.92 -11.82 -5.89
C GLU A 35 18.69 -10.75 -6.68
N ASP A 36 19.36 -11.13 -7.77
CA ASP A 36 20.09 -10.22 -8.66
C ASP A 36 19.18 -9.19 -9.36
N ARG A 37 17.86 -9.45 -9.40
CA ARG A 37 16.87 -8.57 -10.03
C ARG A 37 16.23 -7.59 -9.06
N PHE A 38 16.44 -7.74 -7.76
CA PHE A 38 15.68 -7.05 -6.73
C PHE A 38 16.26 -5.68 -6.39
N VAL A 39 15.38 -4.68 -6.32
CA VAL A 39 15.71 -3.33 -5.88
C VAL A 39 14.75 -2.94 -4.75
N ASN A 40 15.30 -2.75 -3.55
CA ASN A 40 14.50 -2.40 -2.38
C ASN A 40 14.04 -0.94 -2.44
N VAL A 41 12.75 -0.74 -2.18
CA VAL A 41 12.11 0.55 -1.97
C VAL A 41 11.93 0.73 -0.47
N GLY A 42 12.71 1.64 0.10
CA GLY A 42 12.64 2.04 1.50
C GLY A 42 11.84 3.33 1.71
N PRO A 43 11.95 3.99 2.87
CA PRO A 43 11.24 5.23 3.18
C PRO A 43 11.62 6.42 2.28
N GLY A 44 12.79 6.34 1.64
CA GLY A 44 13.25 7.33 0.66
C GLY A 44 12.54 7.19 -0.68
N ILE A 45 12.63 8.24 -1.49
CA ILE A 45 12.03 8.25 -2.83
C ILE A 45 13.07 7.77 -3.84
N VAL A 46 12.70 6.79 -4.67
CA VAL A 46 13.49 6.43 -5.84
C VAL A 46 13.00 7.26 -7.02
N PHE A 47 13.89 8.09 -7.57
CA PHE A 47 13.62 8.92 -8.75
C PHE A 47 14.32 8.38 -9.99
N SER A 48 13.60 8.37 -11.12
CA SER A 48 14.23 8.34 -12.44
C SER A 48 13.44 9.22 -13.40
N HIS A 49 14.01 10.34 -13.86
CA HIS A 49 13.34 11.33 -14.71
C HIS A 49 11.97 11.76 -14.14
N GLU A 50 10.90 11.19 -14.68
CA GLU A 50 9.51 11.49 -14.32
C GLU A 50 8.88 10.46 -13.40
N LEU A 51 9.59 9.38 -13.06
CA LEU A 51 9.12 8.26 -12.25
C LEU A 51 9.54 8.44 -10.80
N THR A 52 8.59 8.17 -9.91
CA THR A 52 8.73 8.20 -8.46
C THR A 52 8.20 6.88 -7.90
N LEU A 53 9.02 6.20 -7.10
CA LEU A 53 8.57 5.11 -6.22
C LEU A 53 8.78 5.55 -4.78
N SER A 54 7.75 5.39 -3.94
CA SER A 54 7.81 5.76 -2.53
C SER A 54 6.89 4.91 -1.68
N MET A 55 7.14 4.92 -0.38
CA MET A 55 6.24 4.31 0.62
C MET A 55 5.21 5.33 1.08
N ALA A 56 4.01 4.87 1.45
CA ALA A 56 2.97 5.75 1.97
C ALA A 56 3.30 6.26 3.39
N SER A 57 3.86 7.47 3.48
CA SER A 57 4.31 8.08 4.73
C SER A 57 3.21 8.77 5.54
N SER A 58 2.17 9.29 4.89
CA SER A 58 1.09 10.03 5.56
C SER A 58 0.20 9.13 6.42
N ARG A 59 -0.25 9.67 7.56
CA ARG A 59 -1.16 9.02 8.53
C ARG A 59 -2.26 9.98 8.99
N GLN A 60 -2.51 11.06 8.22
CA GLN A 60 -3.46 12.11 8.60
C GLN A 60 -4.92 11.67 8.50
N TYR A 61 -5.20 10.69 7.65
CA TYR A 61 -6.55 10.22 7.36
C TYR A 61 -6.78 8.79 7.86
N PRO A 62 -8.04 8.41 8.15
CA PRO A 62 -8.38 7.03 8.45
C PRO A 62 -7.96 6.06 7.35
N ARG A 63 -7.68 4.82 7.73
CA ARG A 63 -7.45 3.71 6.81
C ARG A 63 -8.76 2.97 6.54
N PRO A 64 -8.90 2.25 5.41
CA PRO A 64 -10.06 1.41 5.15
C PRO A 64 -10.38 0.48 6.33
N LYS A 65 -11.65 0.45 6.76
CA LYS A 65 -12.15 -0.38 7.86
C LYS A 65 -11.94 -1.87 7.60
N ALA A 66 -12.01 -2.25 6.33
CA ALA A 66 -11.76 -3.62 5.88
C ALA A 66 -10.36 -4.16 6.24
N ASN A 67 -9.42 -3.28 6.59
CA ASN A 67 -8.09 -3.64 7.09
C ASN A 67 -8.10 -4.29 8.48
N GLN A 68 -9.19 -4.16 9.25
CA GLN A 68 -9.26 -4.71 10.63
C GLN A 68 -9.06 -6.23 10.71
N ALA A 69 -9.20 -6.93 9.58
CA ALA A 69 -8.99 -8.38 9.47
C ALA A 69 -7.58 -8.75 8.99
N LEU A 70 -6.66 -7.79 8.85
CA LEU A 70 -5.32 -7.99 8.30
C LEU A 70 -4.24 -7.73 9.36
N TYR A 71 -3.29 -8.64 9.43
CA TYR A 71 -2.26 -8.67 10.47
C TYR A 71 -0.89 -8.94 9.87
N LYS A 72 0.16 -8.55 10.60
CA LYS A 72 1.55 -8.87 10.30
C LYS A 72 2.28 -9.39 11.53
N ASP A 73 3.39 -10.08 11.30
CA ASP A 73 4.37 -10.46 12.31
C ASP A 73 5.77 -10.16 11.77
N ALA A 74 6.52 -9.34 12.51
CA ALA A 74 7.89 -8.94 12.20
C ALA A 74 8.92 -9.58 13.15
N GLY A 75 8.54 -10.66 13.84
CA GLY A 75 9.36 -11.37 14.83
C GLY A 75 9.02 -11.02 16.29
N GLU A 76 8.10 -10.09 16.52
CA GLU A 76 7.65 -9.67 17.86
C GLU A 76 6.22 -10.16 18.18
N GLY A 77 5.64 -10.96 17.29
CA GLY A 77 4.28 -11.47 17.41
C GLY A 77 3.30 -10.80 16.45
N ILE A 78 2.09 -11.36 16.41
CA ILE A 78 1.04 -10.96 15.47
C ILE A 78 0.38 -9.66 15.96
N VAL A 79 0.43 -8.64 15.10
CA VAL A 79 -0.18 -7.31 15.33
C VAL A 79 -1.00 -6.87 14.11
N PRO A 80 -1.94 -5.92 14.23
CA PRO A 80 -2.63 -5.38 13.06
C PRO A 80 -1.64 -4.83 12.02
N ASP A 81 -1.88 -5.10 10.75
CA ASP A 81 -1.00 -4.63 9.68
C ASP A 81 -1.04 -3.09 9.59
N ASP A 82 0.12 -2.46 9.49
CA ASP A 82 0.27 -1.02 9.30
C ASP A 82 0.49 -0.61 7.84
N PHE A 83 0.63 -1.62 6.97
CA PHE A 83 0.88 -1.53 5.53
C PHE A 83 2.16 -0.76 5.20
N ASN A 84 3.20 -0.88 6.04
CA ASN A 84 4.51 -0.31 5.77
C ASN A 84 5.27 -0.97 4.60
N HIS A 85 4.67 -1.97 3.95
CA HIS A 85 5.16 -2.65 2.75
C HIS A 85 4.50 -2.14 1.45
N GLU A 86 3.51 -1.25 1.55
CA GLU A 86 2.80 -0.73 0.38
C GLU A 86 3.63 0.33 -0.38
N ILE A 87 3.87 0.08 -1.66
CA ILE A 87 4.57 0.98 -2.57
C ILE A 87 3.57 1.80 -3.39
N ILE A 88 3.86 3.09 -3.52
CA ILE A 88 3.19 4.02 -4.41
C ILE A 88 4.08 4.25 -5.63
N PHE A 89 3.48 4.12 -6.81
CA PHE A 89 4.11 4.50 -8.07
C PHE A 89 3.49 5.80 -8.57
N ALA A 90 4.32 6.78 -8.93
CA ALA A 90 3.85 7.99 -9.57
C ALA A 90 4.72 8.32 -10.79
N PHE A 91 4.10 8.82 -11.85
CA PHE A 91 4.80 9.29 -13.03
C PHE A 91 4.27 10.62 -13.54
N GLY A 92 5.17 11.49 -14.01
CA GLY A 92 4.85 12.74 -14.70
C GLY A 92 5.63 13.95 -14.20
N SER A 93 5.48 15.06 -14.92
CA SER A 93 6.21 16.31 -14.69
C SER A 93 5.39 17.33 -13.87
N GLU A 94 4.21 17.73 -14.35
CA GLU A 94 3.37 18.75 -13.69
C GLU A 94 2.14 18.17 -12.96
N GLN A 95 1.44 17.24 -13.60
CA GLN A 95 0.34 16.48 -13.02
C GLN A 95 0.72 15.01 -13.02
N LEU A 96 0.78 14.43 -11.82
CA LEU A 96 1.17 13.03 -11.66
C LEU A 96 0.00 12.11 -11.94
N PHE A 97 0.29 11.06 -12.70
CA PHE A 97 -0.46 9.82 -12.59
C PHE A 97 0.09 9.02 -11.42
N VAL A 98 -0.78 8.55 -10.55
CA VAL A 98 -0.44 7.72 -9.39
C VAL A 98 -1.10 6.36 -9.55
N TYR A 99 -0.35 5.30 -9.27
CA TYR A 99 -0.88 3.95 -9.14
C TYR A 99 -0.65 3.42 -7.73
N SER A 100 -1.69 2.81 -7.17
CA SER A 100 -1.60 1.99 -5.96
C SER A 100 -2.30 0.66 -6.21
N GLY A 101 -1.77 -0.44 -5.65
CA GLY A 101 -2.36 -1.76 -5.83
C GLY A 101 -3.76 -1.86 -5.22
N CYS A 102 -3.86 -1.77 -3.89
CA CYS A 102 -5.15 -1.87 -3.17
C CYS A 102 -5.43 -0.68 -2.24
N ALA A 103 -4.49 0.26 -2.06
CA ALA A 103 -4.65 1.42 -1.21
C ALA A 103 -5.00 1.11 0.25
N HIS A 104 -4.33 0.12 0.85
CA HIS A 104 -4.59 -0.24 2.25
C HIS A 104 -4.18 0.88 3.23
N ARG A 105 -3.22 1.72 2.86
CA ARG A 105 -2.89 2.95 3.59
C ARG A 105 -3.99 4.01 3.50
N GLY A 106 -4.98 3.82 2.62
CA GLY A 106 -6.10 4.73 2.38
C GLY A 106 -5.79 5.75 1.29
N LEU A 107 -6.79 6.04 0.45
CA LEU A 107 -6.67 6.91 -0.72
C LEU A 107 -6.08 8.28 -0.38
N LEU A 108 -6.64 8.93 0.64
CA LEU A 108 -6.24 10.27 1.06
C LEU A 108 -4.81 10.30 1.61
N ASN A 109 -4.38 9.27 2.35
CA ASN A 109 -3.00 9.16 2.80
C ASN A 109 -2.03 8.91 1.64
N ILE A 110 -2.43 8.17 0.59
CA ILE A 110 -1.61 7.98 -0.60
C ILE A 110 -1.43 9.30 -1.36
N LEU A 111 -2.53 10.02 -1.61
CA LEU A 111 -2.49 11.33 -2.27
C LEU A 111 -1.63 12.33 -1.49
N ASP A 112 -1.81 12.39 -0.16
CA ASP A 112 -1.00 13.26 0.69
C ASP A 112 0.48 12.83 0.72
N SER A 113 0.77 11.52 0.75
CA SER A 113 2.15 11.02 0.68
C SER A 113 2.83 11.41 -0.64
N VAL A 114 2.12 11.33 -1.77
CA VAL A 114 2.64 11.76 -3.08
C VAL A 114 2.88 13.27 -3.10
N ARG A 115 1.94 14.05 -2.55
CA ARG A 115 2.08 15.51 -2.46
C ARG A 115 3.28 15.90 -1.58
N LEU A 116 3.46 15.26 -0.43
CA LEU A 116 4.58 15.52 0.49
C LEU A 116 5.93 15.13 -0.12
N SER A 117 5.97 14.02 -0.85
CA SER A 117 7.21 13.50 -1.45
C SER A 117 7.63 14.24 -2.73
N THR A 118 6.68 14.69 -3.54
CA THR A 118 6.98 15.27 -4.87
C THR A 118 6.74 16.77 -4.95
N GLY A 119 5.91 17.34 -4.07
CA GLY A 119 5.41 18.71 -4.17
C GLY A 119 4.46 18.96 -5.35
N LYS A 120 4.15 17.92 -6.15
CA LYS A 120 3.35 18.02 -7.38
C LYS A 120 1.88 17.70 -7.13
N LYS A 121 1.03 18.14 -8.06
CA LYS A 121 -0.39 17.79 -8.06
C LYS A 121 -0.59 16.40 -8.63
N VAL A 122 -1.57 15.67 -8.11
CA VAL A 122 -2.03 14.41 -8.69
C VAL A 122 -3.16 14.74 -9.67
N GLY A 123 -3.00 14.39 -10.94
CA GLY A 123 -4.04 14.56 -11.96
C GLY A 123 -4.88 13.30 -12.17
N THR A 124 -4.33 12.13 -11.88
CA THR A 124 -5.03 10.85 -12.00
C THR A 124 -4.52 9.86 -10.97
N LEU A 125 -5.43 9.11 -10.36
CA LEU A 125 -5.12 7.99 -9.47
C LEU A 125 -5.82 6.74 -9.99
N MET A 126 -5.08 5.64 -10.11
CA MET A 126 -5.59 4.35 -10.56
C MET A 126 -5.19 3.26 -9.57
N GLY A 127 -6.11 2.33 -9.28
CA GLY A 127 -5.85 1.24 -8.35
C GLY A 127 -7.11 0.58 -7.82
N GLY A 128 -6.93 -0.43 -6.98
CA GLY A 128 -7.95 -0.82 -6.02
C GLY A 128 -7.92 0.11 -4.81
N PHE A 129 -9.07 0.38 -4.20
CA PHE A 129 -9.18 1.32 -3.07
C PHE A 129 -9.47 0.66 -1.72
N HIS A 130 -9.60 -0.66 -1.70
CA HIS A 130 -9.98 -1.46 -0.53
C HIS A 130 -11.27 -1.02 0.18
N LEU A 131 -12.16 -0.34 -0.53
CA LEU A 131 -13.50 0.04 -0.08
C LEU A 131 -14.45 -1.11 -0.43
N LEU A 132 -14.79 -1.92 0.56
CA LEU A 132 -15.64 -3.10 0.37
C LEU A 132 -17.09 -2.77 0.72
N ASP A 133 -18.01 -3.41 0.02
CA ASP A 133 -19.42 -3.36 0.38
C ASP A 133 -19.63 -4.04 1.75
N SER A 134 -20.46 -3.39 2.56
CA SER A 134 -20.89 -3.97 3.83
C SER A 134 -21.83 -5.15 3.56
N GLU A 135 -21.63 -6.25 4.29
CA GLU A 135 -22.45 -7.46 4.20
C GLU A 135 -23.02 -7.83 5.59
N LYS A 136 -23.94 -8.80 5.65
CA LYS A 136 -24.54 -9.23 6.92
C LYS A 136 -23.46 -9.62 7.93
N GLY A 137 -23.34 -8.83 9.01
CA GLY A 137 -22.38 -9.07 10.10
C GLY A 137 -20.99 -8.43 9.90
N ARG A 138 -20.74 -7.71 8.80
CA ARG A 138 -19.52 -6.94 8.57
C ARG A 138 -19.85 -5.57 8.01
N LEU A 139 -19.63 -4.54 8.83
CA LEU A 139 -19.82 -3.15 8.44
C LEU A 139 -18.47 -2.51 8.12
N TYR A 140 -18.37 -1.87 6.97
CA TYR A 140 -17.20 -1.11 6.53
C TYR A 140 -17.57 0.37 6.39
N GLU A 141 -17.14 1.04 5.33
CA GLU A 141 -17.44 2.44 5.08
C GLU A 141 -18.94 2.66 4.79
N SER A 142 -19.52 3.72 5.36
CA SER A 142 -20.85 4.20 5.00
C SER A 142 -20.81 4.96 3.67
N PRO A 143 -21.96 5.16 2.99
CA PRO A 143 -22.03 6.01 1.82
C PRO A 143 -21.46 7.42 2.05
N ASP A 144 -21.80 8.06 3.17
CA ASP A 144 -21.28 9.39 3.52
C ASP A 144 -19.74 9.41 3.70
N GLU A 145 -19.17 8.34 4.27
CA GLU A 145 -17.72 8.22 4.40
C GLU A 145 -17.05 8.05 3.03
N ILE A 146 -17.65 7.28 2.11
CA ILE A 146 -17.16 7.11 0.75
C ILE A 146 -17.26 8.43 -0.03
N ASP A 147 -18.39 9.13 0.06
CA ASP A 147 -18.60 10.41 -0.61
C ASP A 147 -17.62 11.49 -0.12
N SER A 148 -17.18 11.43 1.14
CA SER A 148 -16.17 12.34 1.68
C SER A 148 -14.76 12.16 1.11
N ILE A 149 -14.51 11.03 0.42
CA ILE A 149 -13.22 10.70 -0.21
C ILE A 149 -13.23 11.10 -1.71
N ALA A 150 -14.41 11.28 -2.31
CA ALA A 150 -14.62 11.53 -3.73
C ALA A 150 -14.38 12.99 -4.18
#